data_AF-K9UD44-F1
#
_entry.id   AF-K9UD44-F1
#
_cell.length_a   1.000
_cell.length_b   1.000
_cell.length_c   1.000
_cell.angle_alpha   90.00
_cell.angle_beta   90.00
_cell.angle_gamma   90.00
#
_symmetry.space_group_name_H-M   'P 1'
#
loop_
_entity.id
_entity.type
_entity.pdbx_description
1 polymer ?
#
loop_
_entity_poly.entity_id
_entity_poly.type
_entity_poly.pdbx_seq_one_letter_code
_entity_poly.pdbx_strand_id
1 'polypeptide(L)'
;MEQFLYYRSLSKSADIWRKGKKIKAFPPDVEKETYLSHMTMGKGFPSIWMSSNNEDLERIALGLMLCKGSLDRIEFVGLNLCCFEKTQVKIIQSSNPQFPLPSVGNLHHELHSYNDDNITESIEIFLHCNGKIEKFPKVSNSDTETSMLNIAKKYIDEISGEVYIKKARDWIEKYGKSQVTGN
;
A
#
# COMPACT_ATOMS: atom_id res chain seq x y z
N MET A 1 19.82 -8.59 -11.29
CA MET A 1 18.95 -7.40 -11.36
C MET A 1 17.79 -7.66 -10.42
N GLU A 2 17.68 -6.88 -9.34
CA GLU A 2 16.42 -6.84 -8.58
C GLU A 2 15.33 -6.34 -9.53
N GLN A 3 14.23 -7.09 -9.61
CA GLN A 3 13.08 -6.67 -10.40
C GLN A 3 12.36 -5.57 -9.61
N PHE A 4 12.14 -4.42 -10.25
CA PHE A 4 11.29 -3.38 -9.67
C PHE A 4 9.88 -3.93 -9.46
N LEU A 5 9.34 -3.70 -8.27
CA LEU A 5 8.00 -4.11 -7.88
C LEU A 5 7.10 -2.89 -7.72
N TYR A 6 5.89 -2.99 -8.26
CA TYR A 6 4.82 -2.03 -8.04
C TYR A 6 3.97 -2.47 -6.86
N TYR A 7 4.00 -1.72 -5.77
CA TYR A 7 3.31 -2.05 -4.54
C TYR A 7 1.94 -1.42 -4.45
N ARG A 8 0.98 -2.21 -3.97
CA ARG A 8 -0.36 -1.76 -3.67
C ARG A 8 -0.79 -2.15 -2.27
N SER A 9 -1.34 -1.19 -1.52
CA SER A 9 -1.86 -1.46 -0.17
C SER A 9 -3.08 -2.36 -0.22
N LEU A 10 -3.07 -3.43 0.58
CA LEU A 10 -4.15 -4.41 0.69
C LEU A 10 -5.24 -4.05 1.71
N SER A 11 -5.09 -3.01 2.55
CA SER A 11 -5.99 -2.65 3.69
C SER A 11 -7.38 -3.34 3.77
N LYS A 12 -8.49 -2.67 3.42
CA LYS A 12 -9.85 -3.26 3.41
C LYS A 12 -10.07 -4.29 2.29
N SER A 13 -9.12 -4.43 1.38
CA SER A 13 -9.18 -5.36 0.23
C SER A 13 -8.44 -6.68 0.48
N ALA A 14 -7.83 -6.89 1.65
CA ALA A 14 -6.97 -8.04 1.89
C ALA A 14 -7.74 -9.36 1.90
N ASP A 15 -8.90 -9.40 2.56
CA ASP A 15 -9.74 -10.60 2.60
C ASP A 15 -10.37 -10.89 1.23
N ILE A 16 -10.80 -9.83 0.52
CA ILE A 16 -11.32 -9.93 -0.84
C ILE A 16 -10.24 -10.46 -1.79
N TRP A 17 -9.02 -9.94 -1.68
CA TRP A 17 -7.86 -10.42 -2.45
C TRP A 17 -7.56 -11.89 -2.19
N ARG A 18 -7.47 -12.30 -0.91
CA ARG A 18 -7.19 -13.70 -0.55
C ARG A 18 -8.28 -14.63 -1.08
N LYS A 19 -9.55 -14.24 -0.97
CA LYS A 19 -10.68 -15.01 -1.48
C LYS A 19 -10.61 -15.13 -3.00
N GLY A 20 -10.47 -14.02 -3.72
CA GLY A 20 -10.35 -13.98 -5.18
C GLY A 20 -9.16 -14.79 -5.70
N LYS A 21 -8.00 -14.68 -5.05
CA LYS A 21 -6.80 -15.48 -5.37
C LYS A 21 -7.03 -16.98 -5.22
N LYS A 22 -7.76 -17.40 -4.17
CA LYS A 22 -8.08 -18.81 -3.92
C LYS A 22 -9.02 -19.39 -4.99
N ILE A 23 -10.03 -18.62 -5.40
CA ILE A 23 -11.02 -19.05 -6.39
C ILE A 23 -10.59 -18.79 -7.84
N LYS A 24 -9.48 -18.07 -8.05
CA LYS A 24 -8.96 -17.63 -9.37
C LYS A 24 -10.04 -16.98 -10.24
N ALA A 25 -10.89 -16.20 -9.60
CA ALA A 25 -12.05 -15.59 -10.23
C ALA A 25 -12.44 -14.33 -9.49
N PHE A 26 -13.20 -13.49 -10.19
CA PHE A 26 -13.89 -12.37 -9.59
C PHE A 26 -14.86 -12.84 -8.50
N PRO A 27 -14.87 -12.18 -7.34
CA PRO A 27 -15.92 -12.41 -6.36
C PRO A 27 -17.28 -11.91 -6.89
N PRO A 28 -18.43 -12.46 -6.43
CA PRO A 28 -19.76 -12.12 -6.95
C PRO A 28 -20.07 -10.61 -6.94
N ASP A 29 -21.02 -10.16 -7.76
CA ASP A 29 -21.26 -8.74 -8.10
C ASP A 29 -21.33 -7.75 -6.91
N VAL A 30 -21.87 -8.17 -5.76
CA VAL A 30 -21.93 -7.36 -4.53
C VAL A 30 -20.52 -7.00 -3.98
N GLU A 31 -19.53 -7.86 -4.20
CA GLU A 31 -18.14 -7.67 -3.78
C GLU A 31 -17.32 -6.91 -4.85
N LYS A 32 -17.75 -6.91 -6.12
CA LYS A 32 -17.09 -6.19 -7.23
C LYS A 32 -17.12 -4.68 -7.02
N GLU A 33 -18.28 -4.09 -6.75
CA GLU A 33 -18.40 -2.64 -6.53
C GLU A 33 -17.63 -2.16 -5.30
N THR A 34 -17.68 -2.94 -4.22
CA THR A 34 -16.90 -2.68 -3.00
C THR A 34 -15.41 -2.71 -3.29
N TYR A 35 -14.97 -3.71 -4.06
CA TYR A 35 -13.59 -3.85 -4.48
C TYR A 35 -13.15 -2.69 -5.39
N LEU A 36 -13.99 -2.27 -6.34
CA LEU A 36 -13.76 -1.10 -7.19
C LEU A 36 -13.67 0.19 -6.40
N SER A 37 -14.56 0.39 -5.45
CA SER A 37 -14.53 1.54 -4.54
C SER A 37 -13.21 1.55 -3.75
N HIS A 38 -12.83 0.43 -3.14
CA HIS A 38 -11.55 0.31 -2.44
C HIS A 38 -10.34 0.51 -3.36
N MET A 39 -10.45 0.07 -4.61
CA MET A 39 -9.39 0.26 -5.60
C MET A 39 -9.19 1.72 -5.99
N THR A 40 -10.26 2.50 -5.98
CA THR A 40 -10.35 3.88 -6.49
C THR A 40 -10.44 4.92 -5.37
N MET A 41 -10.27 4.51 -4.11
CA MET A 41 -10.36 5.37 -2.91
C MET A 41 -9.34 6.53 -2.83
N GLY A 42 -8.55 6.77 -3.89
CA GLY A 42 -7.72 7.97 -4.09
C GLY A 42 -8.13 8.86 -5.28
N LYS A 43 -9.31 8.64 -5.88
CA LYS A 43 -9.87 9.31 -7.07
C LYS A 43 -9.00 9.28 -8.33
N GLY A 44 -8.90 8.07 -8.88
CA GLY A 44 -8.32 7.72 -10.17
C GLY A 44 -8.42 6.21 -10.34
N PHE A 45 -7.90 5.69 -11.45
CA PHE A 45 -7.67 4.26 -11.60
C PHE A 45 -6.74 3.72 -10.48
N PRO A 46 -6.66 2.39 -10.28
CA PRO A 46 -5.87 1.79 -9.21
C PRO A 46 -4.47 2.39 -9.00
N SER A 47 -4.21 2.92 -7.80
CA SER A 47 -2.90 3.49 -7.45
C SER A 47 -1.90 2.41 -6.99
N ILE A 48 -0.66 2.53 -7.46
CA ILE A 48 0.48 1.69 -7.12
C ILE A 48 1.71 2.55 -6.86
N TRP A 49 2.69 2.01 -6.15
CA TRP A 49 3.92 2.71 -5.77
C TRP A 49 5.15 1.90 -6.19
N MET A 50 6.08 2.53 -6.89
CA MET A 50 7.31 1.87 -7.33
C MET A 50 8.45 2.22 -6.37
N SER A 51 8.76 1.32 -5.43
CA SER A 51 9.90 1.51 -4.52
C SER A 51 11.18 1.02 -5.15
N SER A 52 12.28 1.77 -5.03
CA SER A 52 13.59 1.35 -5.55
C SER A 52 14.38 0.52 -4.54
N ASN A 53 14.01 0.57 -3.26
CA ASN A 53 14.64 -0.14 -2.16
C ASN A 53 13.66 -0.31 -0.98
N ASN A 54 14.11 -0.95 0.10
CA ASN A 54 13.28 -1.18 1.29
C ASN A 54 12.93 0.12 2.04
N GLU A 55 13.80 1.12 2.06
CA GLU A 55 13.52 2.37 2.76
C GLU A 55 12.41 3.18 2.07
N ASP A 56 12.41 3.22 0.74
CA ASP A 56 11.32 3.80 -0.03
C ASP A 56 10.00 3.14 0.35
N LEU A 57 9.99 1.81 0.45
CA LEU A 57 8.80 1.05 0.83
C LEU A 57 8.35 1.36 2.26
N GLU A 58 9.27 1.48 3.23
CA GLU A 58 8.96 1.91 4.60
C GLU A 58 8.31 3.30 4.63
N ARG A 59 8.87 4.25 3.86
CA ARG A 59 8.34 5.62 3.76
C ARG A 59 6.95 5.66 3.12
N ILE A 60 6.74 4.90 2.04
CA ILE A 60 5.43 4.73 1.39
C ILE A 60 4.43 4.12 2.38
N ALA A 61 4.83 3.09 3.14
CA ALA A 61 4.01 2.43 4.14
C ALA A 61 3.53 3.42 5.22
N LEU A 62 4.46 4.21 5.77
CA LEU A 62 4.18 5.22 6.78
C LEU A 62 3.23 6.29 6.23
N GLY A 63 3.50 6.85 5.04
CA GLY A 63 2.69 7.90 4.45
C GLY A 63 1.25 7.45 4.19
N LEU A 64 1.06 6.25 3.62
CA LEU A 64 -0.29 5.70 3.41
C LEU A 64 -1.04 5.46 4.72
N MET A 65 -0.34 5.03 5.78
CA MET A 65 -0.94 4.87 7.10
C MET A 65 -1.36 6.22 7.70
N LEU A 66 -0.53 7.26 7.58
CA LEU A 66 -0.83 8.61 8.07
C LEU A 66 -2.05 9.23 7.38
N CYS A 67 -2.21 9.00 6.08
CA CYS A 67 -3.42 9.36 5.34
C CYS A 67 -4.66 8.64 5.88
N LYS A 68 -4.56 7.34 6.20
CA LYS A 68 -5.68 6.51 6.67
C LYS A 68 -6.02 6.71 8.15
N GLY A 69 -5.05 7.09 8.98
CA GLY A 69 -5.26 7.40 10.41
C GLY A 69 -5.24 6.20 11.37
N SER A 70 -4.69 5.04 10.99
CA SER A 70 -4.46 3.90 11.90
C SER A 70 -2.99 3.45 11.86
N LEU A 71 -2.50 2.83 12.95
CA LEU A 71 -1.17 2.22 13.07
C LEU A 71 -1.24 0.66 13.15
N ASP A 72 -2.40 0.02 13.00
CA ASP A 72 -2.53 -1.40 13.36
C ASP A 72 -1.72 -2.33 12.45
N ARG A 73 -1.84 -2.17 11.14
CA ARG A 73 -1.06 -2.90 10.14
C ARG A 73 -1.27 -2.29 8.77
N ILE A 74 -0.20 -2.24 7.96
CA ILE A 74 -0.33 -2.11 6.51
C ILE A 74 0.30 -3.33 5.84
N GLU A 75 -0.42 -3.87 4.86
CA GLU A 75 0.08 -4.92 3.98
C GLU A 75 0.13 -4.38 2.56
N PHE A 76 1.16 -4.75 1.82
CA PHE A 76 1.27 -4.51 0.39
C PHE A 76 1.31 -5.83 -0.36
N VAL A 77 0.81 -5.79 -1.59
CA VAL A 77 1.14 -6.77 -2.62
C VAL A 77 2.03 -6.09 -3.66
N GLY A 78 3.20 -6.68 -3.94
CA GLY A 78 4.15 -6.23 -4.96
C GLY A 78 3.89 -6.94 -6.28
N LEU A 79 3.69 -6.18 -7.34
CA LEU A 79 3.35 -6.63 -8.69
C LEU A 79 4.56 -6.49 -9.60
N ASN A 80 4.92 -7.56 -10.33
CA ASN A 80 5.95 -7.48 -11.35
C ASN A 80 5.44 -6.73 -12.59
N LEU A 81 6.34 -6.10 -13.34
CA LEU A 81 5.98 -5.41 -14.59
C LEU A 81 5.26 -6.34 -15.59
N CYS A 82 5.64 -7.62 -15.63
CA CYS A 82 5.01 -8.63 -16.49
C CYS A 82 3.53 -8.91 -16.17
N CYS A 83 3.05 -8.51 -14.99
CA CYS A 83 1.64 -8.54 -14.66
C CYS A 83 0.81 -7.62 -15.56
N PHE A 84 1.44 -6.62 -16.19
CA PHE A 84 0.76 -5.61 -17.01
C PHE A 84 1.02 -5.78 -18.51
N GLU A 85 2.11 -6.44 -18.92
CA GLU A 85 2.59 -6.54 -20.32
C GLU A 85 1.56 -7.07 -21.32
N LYS A 86 0.64 -7.95 -20.88
CA LYS A 86 -0.37 -8.57 -21.75
C LYS A 86 -1.75 -7.95 -21.64
N THR A 87 -1.86 -6.82 -20.93
CA THR A 87 -3.14 -6.15 -20.67
C THR A 87 -3.25 -4.84 -21.44
N GLN A 88 -4.47 -4.30 -21.58
CA GLN A 88 -4.67 -2.97 -22.17
C GLN A 88 -4.46 -1.84 -21.16
N VAL A 89 -3.82 -2.15 -20.02
CA VAL A 89 -3.58 -1.22 -18.92
C VAL A 89 -2.18 -0.61 -19.06
N LYS A 90 -2.11 0.72 -18.98
CA LYS A 90 -0.87 1.48 -18.87
C LYS A 90 -0.57 1.84 -17.43
N ILE A 91 0.71 1.92 -17.10
CA ILE A 91 1.18 2.50 -15.85
C ILE A 91 1.61 3.94 -16.15
N ILE A 92 0.97 4.90 -15.51
CA ILE A 92 1.26 6.32 -15.68
C ILE A 92 1.81 6.84 -14.36
N GLN A 93 2.98 7.49 -14.40
CA GLN A 93 3.52 8.15 -13.22
C GLN A 93 2.61 9.32 -12.84
N SER A 94 2.13 9.32 -11.60
CA SER A 94 1.28 10.35 -11.02
C SER A 94 2.00 10.83 -9.77
N SER A 95 2.46 12.08 -9.72
CA SER A 95 3.14 12.56 -8.52
C SER A 95 2.11 13.02 -7.48
N ASN A 96 2.36 12.72 -6.21
CA ASN A 96 1.57 13.23 -5.10
C ASN A 96 2.41 14.17 -4.24
N PRO A 97 2.52 15.46 -4.59
CA PRO A 97 3.35 16.41 -3.85
C PRO A 97 2.83 16.69 -2.43
N GLN A 98 1.57 16.35 -2.14
CA GLN A 98 0.95 16.50 -0.82
C GLN A 98 1.03 15.21 0.01
N PHE A 99 1.80 14.22 -0.45
CA PHE A 99 2.01 13.00 0.29
C PHE A 99 2.76 13.28 1.59
N PRO A 100 2.43 12.60 2.73
CA PRO A 100 3.02 12.92 4.02
C PRO A 100 4.55 12.75 4.09
N LEU A 101 5.15 11.99 3.18
CA LEU A 101 6.61 11.87 3.03
C LEU A 101 6.99 12.34 1.62
N PRO A 102 7.37 13.62 1.43
CA PRO A 102 7.61 14.19 0.10
C PRO A 102 8.70 13.48 -0.70
N SER A 103 9.69 12.91 -0.02
CA SER A 103 10.80 12.16 -0.62
C SER A 103 10.36 10.96 -1.47
N VAL A 104 9.16 10.43 -1.24
CA VAL A 104 8.59 9.33 -2.02
C VAL A 104 7.35 9.71 -2.82
N GLY A 105 6.90 10.98 -2.77
CA GLY A 105 5.68 11.43 -3.46
C GLY A 105 5.74 11.28 -4.99
N ASN A 106 6.94 11.25 -5.57
CA ASN A 106 7.19 11.01 -7.00
C ASN A 106 7.16 9.52 -7.40
N LEU A 107 7.12 8.59 -6.44
CA LEU A 107 7.07 7.15 -6.69
C LEU A 107 5.65 6.63 -6.95
N HIS A 108 4.65 7.50 -6.84
CA HIS A 108 3.25 7.17 -7.10
C HIS A 108 3.00 7.00 -8.60
N HIS A 109 2.21 5.97 -8.92
CA HIS A 109 1.75 5.66 -10.26
C HIS A 109 0.28 5.28 -10.22
N GLU A 110 -0.40 5.47 -11.33
CA GLU A 110 -1.77 5.07 -11.56
C GLU A 110 -1.79 4.07 -12.71
N LEU A 111 -2.58 3.01 -12.54
CA LEU A 111 -3.01 2.23 -13.69
C LEU A 111 -3.91 3.11 -14.56
N HIS A 112 -4.01 2.87 -15.86
CA HIS A 112 -4.90 3.62 -16.74
C HIS A 112 -5.36 2.71 -17.88
N SER A 113 -6.63 2.79 -18.28
CA SER A 113 -7.11 2.10 -19.47
C SER A 113 -7.87 3.04 -20.40
N TYR A 114 -7.87 2.70 -21.68
CA TYR A 114 -8.59 3.43 -22.73
C TYR A 114 -10.08 3.04 -22.84
N ASN A 115 -10.50 2.03 -22.07
CA ASN A 115 -11.89 1.59 -21.99
C ASN A 115 -12.24 1.36 -20.51
N ASP A 116 -13.31 1.99 -20.04
CA ASP A 116 -13.81 1.84 -18.66
C ASP A 116 -14.25 0.39 -18.36
N ASP A 117 -14.59 -0.41 -19.39
CA ASP A 117 -14.91 -1.84 -19.24
C ASP A 117 -13.67 -2.69 -18.84
N ASN A 118 -12.45 -2.20 -19.08
CA ASN A 118 -11.19 -2.89 -18.77
C ASN A 118 -10.75 -2.74 -17.30
N ILE A 119 -11.56 -2.07 -16.49
CA ILE A 119 -11.47 -2.12 -15.04
C ILE A 119 -11.36 -3.59 -14.57
N THR A 120 -12.08 -4.51 -15.22
CA THR A 120 -12.05 -5.96 -14.96
C THR A 120 -10.63 -6.53 -15.06
N GLU A 121 -9.86 -6.20 -16.10
CA GLU A 121 -8.49 -6.69 -16.29
C GLU A 121 -7.57 -6.27 -15.13
N SER A 122 -7.70 -5.03 -14.64
CA SER A 122 -6.91 -4.54 -13.51
C SER A 122 -7.18 -5.30 -12.21
N ILE A 123 -8.41 -5.79 -12.03
CA ILE A 123 -8.78 -6.64 -10.90
C ILE A 123 -8.18 -8.03 -11.08
N GLU A 124 -8.30 -8.62 -12.26
CA GLU A 124 -7.73 -9.94 -12.55
C GLU A 124 -6.23 -9.96 -12.33
N ILE A 125 -5.50 -8.94 -12.81
CA ILE A 125 -4.07 -8.76 -12.54
C ILE A 125 -3.80 -8.83 -11.04
N PHE A 126 -4.53 -8.04 -10.25
CA PHE A 126 -4.31 -7.97 -8.82
C PHE A 126 -4.67 -9.28 -8.10
N LEU A 127 -5.77 -9.93 -8.48
CA LEU A 127 -6.22 -11.20 -7.88
C LEU A 127 -5.29 -12.37 -8.26
N HIS A 128 -4.82 -12.40 -9.50
CA HIS A 128 -4.04 -13.51 -10.05
C HIS A 128 -2.53 -13.31 -9.86
N CYS A 129 -2.08 -12.17 -9.33
CA CYS A 129 -0.65 -11.95 -9.17
C CYS A 129 -0.04 -12.95 -8.18
N ASN A 130 1.12 -13.46 -8.58
CA ASN A 130 2.03 -14.22 -7.72
C ASN A 130 3.09 -13.28 -7.12
N GLY A 131 2.65 -12.08 -6.75
CA GLY A 131 3.46 -11.05 -6.16
C GLY A 131 3.98 -11.35 -4.76
N LYS A 132 4.94 -10.56 -4.30
CA LYS A 132 5.43 -10.61 -2.92
C LYS A 132 4.45 -9.88 -2.00
N ILE A 133 4.17 -10.43 -0.82
CA ILE A 133 3.43 -9.71 0.22
C ILE A 133 4.44 -9.10 1.18
N GLU A 134 4.33 -7.81 1.42
CA GLU A 134 5.10 -7.10 2.43
C GLU A 134 4.18 -6.64 3.55
N LYS A 135 4.57 -6.88 4.79
CA LYS A 135 3.75 -6.59 5.96
C LYS A 135 4.51 -5.71 6.93
N PHE A 136 3.82 -4.68 7.38
CA PHE A 136 4.32 -3.74 8.38
C PHE A 136 3.33 -3.72 9.54
N PRO A 137 3.45 -4.66 10.49
CA PRO A 137 2.60 -4.68 11.67
C PRO A 137 2.92 -3.50 12.58
N LYS A 138 1.95 -3.09 13.39
CA LYS A 138 2.12 -2.08 14.44
C LYS A 138 3.38 -2.30 15.26
N VAL A 139 3.48 -3.50 15.80
CA VAL A 139 4.61 -4.02 16.60
C VAL A 139 5.10 -5.28 15.91
N SER A 140 6.42 -5.46 15.88
CA SER A 140 7.03 -6.66 15.33
C SER A 140 6.85 -7.83 16.29
N ASN A 141 6.45 -8.98 15.77
CA ASN A 141 6.35 -10.24 16.52
C ASN A 141 7.49 -11.22 16.17
N SER A 142 8.43 -10.83 15.30
CA SER A 142 9.60 -11.63 14.94
C SER A 142 10.70 -10.78 14.30
N ASP A 143 11.95 -11.24 14.31
CA ASP A 143 13.09 -10.52 13.72
C ASP A 143 12.96 -10.26 12.20
N THR A 144 12.03 -10.95 11.53
CA THR A 144 11.75 -10.79 10.10
C THR A 144 10.69 -9.72 9.78
N GLU A 145 10.01 -9.18 10.80
CA GLU A 145 8.97 -8.16 10.63
C GLU A 145 9.48 -6.77 10.98
N THR A 146 9.24 -5.80 10.09
CA THR A 146 9.53 -4.40 10.37
C THR A 146 8.35 -3.72 11.04
N SER A 147 8.53 -3.28 12.28
CA SER A 147 7.51 -2.58 13.06
C SER A 147 7.21 -1.18 12.51
N MET A 148 5.93 -0.87 12.30
CA MET A 148 5.47 0.45 11.90
C MET A 148 5.75 1.53 12.96
N LEU A 149 5.76 1.17 14.24
CA LEU A 149 6.20 2.08 15.31
C LEU A 149 7.67 2.49 15.14
N ASN A 150 8.55 1.55 14.78
CA ASN A 150 9.96 1.83 14.55
C ASN A 150 10.17 2.67 13.28
N ILE A 151 9.44 2.37 12.21
CA ILE A 151 9.42 3.18 10.98
C ILE A 151 8.96 4.61 11.29
N ALA A 152 7.88 4.78 12.05
CA ALA A 152 7.38 6.11 12.42
C ALA A 152 8.41 6.91 13.22
N LYS A 153 9.14 6.28 14.15
CA LYS A 153 10.24 6.94 14.88
C LYS A 153 11.41 7.29 13.97
N LYS A 154 11.80 6.37 13.07
CA LYS A 154 12.92 6.52 12.14
C LYS A 154 12.73 7.73 11.21
N TYR A 155 11.50 7.94 10.73
CA TYR A 155 11.19 8.94 9.71
C TYR A 155 10.36 10.13 10.20
N ILE A 156 10.20 10.32 11.52
CA ILE A 156 9.33 11.36 12.09
C ILE A 156 9.68 12.77 11.57
N ASP A 157 10.97 13.05 11.40
CA ASP A 157 11.47 14.36 10.97
C ASP A 157 11.37 14.57 9.44
N GLU A 158 11.11 13.50 8.67
CA GLU A 158 10.86 13.59 7.23
C GLU A 158 9.38 13.84 6.89
N ILE A 159 8.47 13.72 7.88
CA ILE A 159 7.03 13.89 7.66
C ILE A 159 6.71 15.36 7.44
N SER A 160 6.01 15.67 6.35
CA SER A 160 5.48 16.99 6.06
C SER A 160 4.04 17.15 6.54
N GLY A 161 3.66 18.38 6.91
CA GLY A 161 2.31 18.73 7.34
C GLY A 161 2.03 18.45 8.82
N GLU A 162 1.63 19.49 9.55
CA GLU A 162 1.42 19.44 11.01
C GLU A 162 0.43 18.35 11.45
N VAL A 163 -0.63 18.12 10.68
CA VAL A 163 -1.64 17.08 10.96
C VAL A 163 -1.01 15.68 10.96
N TYR A 164 -0.11 15.40 10.03
CA TYR A 164 0.53 14.09 9.93
C TYR A 164 1.63 13.92 10.99
N ILE A 165 2.42 14.96 11.25
CA ILE A 165 3.42 14.98 12.33
C ILE A 165 2.73 14.72 13.68
N LYS A 166 1.63 15.41 13.96
CA LYS A 166 0.86 15.22 15.20
C LYS A 166 0.38 13.78 15.32
N LYS A 167 -0.24 13.22 14.28
CA LYS A 167 -0.68 11.81 14.27
C LYS A 167 0.47 10.85 14.56
N ALA A 168 1.61 11.03 13.91
CA ALA A 168 2.78 10.18 14.12
C ALA A 168 3.31 10.26 15.57
N ARG A 169 3.38 11.47 16.14
CA ARG A 169 3.79 11.67 17.54
C ARG A 169 2.81 11.03 18.53
N ASP A 170 1.50 11.23 18.34
CA ASP A 170 0.46 10.63 19.17
C ASP A 170 0.55 9.10 19.15
N TRP A 171 0.83 8.52 17.97
CA TRP A 171 1.07 7.08 17.83
C TRP A 171 2.32 6.61 18.57
N ILE A 172 3.43 7.32 18.40
CA ILE A 172 4.70 6.99 19.06
C ILE A 172 4.55 7.04 20.57
N GLU A 173 3.89 8.06 21.11
CA GLU A 173 3.65 8.18 22.54
C GLU A 173 2.76 7.06 23.08
N LYS A 174 1.62 6.83 22.41
CA LYS A 174 0.62 5.84 22.85
C LYS A 174 1.18 4.43 22.88
N TYR A 175 1.97 4.05 21.87
CA TYR A 175 2.42 2.66 21.70
C TYR A 175 3.87 2.42 22.10
N GLY A 176 4.70 3.47 22.19
CA GLY A 176 6.06 3.38 22.73
C GLY A 176 6.08 3.00 24.22
N LYS A 177 5.08 3.42 24.99
CA LYS A 177 4.93 3.06 26.42
C LYS A 177 4.52 1.59 26.62
N SER A 178 3.80 0.99 25.67
CA SER A 178 3.32 -0.41 25.75
C SER A 178 4.43 -1.46 25.61
N GLN A 179 5.63 -1.09 25.16
CA GLN A 179 6.77 -2.00 25.05
C GLN A 179 7.61 -2.12 26.34
N VAL A 180 7.37 -1.25 27.33
CA VAL A 180 8.19 -1.18 28.56
C VAL A 180 7.59 -2.01 29.71
N THR A 181 6.36 -2.52 29.57
CA THR A 181 5.65 -3.25 30.65
C THR A 181 5.63 -4.77 30.49
N GLY A 182 6.61 -5.35 29.77
CA GLY A 182 6.76 -6.80 29.63
C GLY A 182 8.07 -7.29 30.25
N ASN A 183 8.12 -7.33 31.59
CA ASN A 183 9.09 -8.09 32.38
C ASN A 183 8.33 -9.06 33.28
#